data_AF-A0A920S8U8-F1
#
_entry.id   AF-A0A920S8U8-F1
#
_cell.length_a   1.000
_cell.length_b   1.000
_cell.length_c   1.000
_cell.angle_alpha   90.00
_cell.angle_beta   90.00
_cell.angle_gamma   90.00
#
_symmetry.space_group_name_H-M   'P 1'
#
loop_
_entity.id
_entity.type
_entity.pdbx_description
1 polymer ?
#
loop_
_entity_poly.entity_id
_entity_poly.type
_entity_poly.pdbx_seq_one_letter_code
_entity_poly.pdbx_strand_id
1 'polypeptide(L)'
;MARLFPFLSMRRCSFHGRIALLVISFFASLIYADVQRIELLNGDIYEGELKDGVRTGQGRLERPGGAWYEGDFLNGRIHGDGLYTWADGRIYQGTFQNDKQHGPGTLRWPNGSTYAGDFLENRRTGKGRFVSADEDVYEGDFLNDQMHGNGSYVWSDGRRYEGTFRDGVRSGDGILTWPTGNKYEGQFLEDHRHGRGVLYWADGVIYRGLFSLNQMNGFGVKTVPNDKPTFQRWRMGDLMEEWPILESERCRLNIDGIPWMFAGSSCINGTAHGDGIAVRVDGQAFIANGRFVLGRLISGDLKTLPSAIQQ
;
A
#
# COMPACT_ATOMS: atom_id res chain seq x y z
N MET A 1 48.62 6.78 -50.43
CA MET A 1 49.92 7.48 -50.56
C MET A 1 50.67 7.31 -49.26
N ALA A 2 51.83 6.68 -49.33
CA ALA A 2 52.72 6.35 -48.22
C ALA A 2 53.67 7.52 -47.90
N ARG A 3 54.03 7.69 -46.62
CA ARG A 3 55.31 8.29 -46.15
C ARG A 3 55.66 7.60 -44.82
N LEU A 4 56.56 6.62 -44.84
CA LEU A 4 58.03 6.70 -44.67
C LEU A 4 58.47 7.00 -43.23
N PHE A 5 59.08 5.96 -42.63
CA PHE A 5 59.91 5.95 -41.41
C PHE A 5 61.12 6.88 -41.52
N PRO A 6 61.81 7.14 -40.38
CA PRO A 6 63.15 6.58 -40.31
C PRO A 6 63.46 5.83 -39.01
N PHE A 7 64.43 4.93 -39.19
CA PHE A 7 65.10 4.06 -38.24
C PHE A 7 65.86 4.81 -37.14
N LEU A 8 65.96 4.21 -35.95
CA LEU A 8 67.14 4.32 -35.10
C LEU A 8 67.40 3.02 -34.30
N SER A 9 68.37 2.27 -34.81
CA SER A 9 69.48 1.60 -34.14
C SER A 9 69.25 0.78 -32.86
N MET A 10 69.47 -0.53 -33.00
CA MET A 10 69.72 -1.51 -31.94
C MET A 10 70.93 -1.13 -31.07
N ARG A 11 70.79 -1.26 -29.75
CA ARG A 11 71.88 -1.68 -28.86
C ARG A 11 71.50 -2.98 -28.17
N ARG A 12 72.22 -4.05 -28.53
CA ARG A 12 72.29 -5.30 -27.77
C ARG A 12 72.94 -5.01 -26.43
N CYS A 13 72.26 -5.37 -25.34
CA CYS A 13 72.90 -5.59 -24.06
C CYS A 13 72.52 -6.99 -23.59
N SER A 14 73.47 -7.92 -23.72
CA SER A 14 73.39 -9.28 -23.22
C SER A 14 73.69 -9.27 -21.72
N PHE A 15 72.70 -9.54 -20.88
CA PHE A 15 72.92 -9.81 -19.46
C PHE A 15 72.62 -11.29 -19.19
N HIS A 16 73.69 -12.05 -18.95
CA HIS A 16 73.63 -13.39 -18.38
C HIS A 16 73.37 -13.24 -16.87
N GLY A 17 72.10 -13.29 -16.46
CA GLY A 17 71.70 -13.33 -15.06
C GLY A 17 71.03 -14.65 -14.75
N ARG A 18 71.71 -15.51 -13.99
CA ARG A 18 71.15 -16.76 -13.45
C ARG A 18 69.94 -16.41 -12.58
N ILE A 19 68.73 -16.71 -13.05
CA ILE A 19 67.52 -16.64 -12.21
C ILE A 19 67.54 -17.87 -11.31
N ALA A 20 67.92 -17.67 -10.06
CA ALA A 20 67.68 -18.64 -9.00
C ALA A 20 66.16 -18.80 -8.84
N LEU A 21 65.66 -20.02 -9.03
CA LEU A 21 64.30 -20.40 -8.64
C LEU A 21 64.17 -20.22 -7.13
N LEU A 22 63.56 -19.11 -6.72
CA LEU A 22 63.05 -18.92 -5.37
C LEU A 22 61.68 -19.61 -5.33
N VAL A 23 61.70 -20.88 -4.93
CA VAL A 23 60.48 -21.63 -4.58
C VAL A 23 59.97 -21.03 -3.27
N ILE A 24 59.17 -19.97 -3.37
CA ILE A 24 58.39 -19.48 -2.24
C ILE A 24 57.21 -20.45 -2.11
N SER A 25 57.38 -21.40 -1.20
CA SER A 25 56.33 -22.30 -0.70
C SER A 25 55.27 -21.47 0.03
N PHE A 26 54.31 -20.92 -0.72
CA PHE A 26 53.06 -20.42 -0.17
C PHE A 26 52.16 -21.63 0.15
N PHE A 27 52.23 -22.14 1.38
CA PHE A 27 51.15 -22.95 1.93
C PHE A 27 49.96 -22.03 2.18
N ALA A 28 49.21 -21.74 1.11
CA ALA A 28 47.82 -21.39 1.29
C ALA A 28 47.12 -22.67 1.71
N SER A 29 46.89 -22.83 3.02
CA SER A 29 45.95 -23.80 3.54
C SER A 29 44.56 -23.43 3.03
N LEU A 30 44.26 -23.84 1.80
CA LEU A 30 42.89 -23.98 1.34
C LEU A 30 42.27 -24.98 2.32
N ILE A 31 41.49 -24.47 3.27
CA ILE A 31 40.55 -25.29 4.02
C ILE A 31 39.57 -25.76 2.95
N TYR A 32 39.83 -26.93 2.37
CA TYR A 32 38.83 -27.65 1.62
C TYR A 32 37.74 -27.97 2.63
N ALA A 33 36.62 -27.23 2.57
CA ALA A 33 35.43 -27.67 3.25
C ALA A 33 35.08 -29.04 2.66
N ASP A 34 35.07 -30.06 3.52
CA ASP A 34 34.78 -31.43 3.12
C ASP A 34 33.30 -31.48 2.74
N VAL A 35 33.01 -31.37 1.45
CA VAL A 35 31.65 -31.45 0.91
C VAL A 35 31.25 -32.92 0.94
N GLN A 36 30.29 -33.25 1.78
CA GLN A 36 29.82 -34.63 1.96
C GLN A 36 28.39 -34.77 1.48
N ARG A 37 28.11 -35.86 0.76
CA ARG A 37 26.77 -36.28 0.40
C ARG A 37 26.30 -37.39 1.36
N ILE A 38 25.31 -37.10 2.20
CA ILE A 38 24.81 -38.00 3.24
C ILE A 38 23.29 -38.17 3.13
N GLU A 39 22.82 -39.39 3.37
CA GLU A 39 21.41 -39.68 3.60
C GLU A 39 21.12 -39.58 5.10
N LEU A 40 20.19 -38.73 5.47
CA LEU A 40 19.78 -38.50 6.86
C LEU A 40 18.74 -39.55 7.29
N LEU A 41 18.60 -39.76 8.59
CA LEU A 41 17.68 -40.77 9.15
C LEU A 41 16.21 -40.57 8.74
N ASN A 42 15.83 -39.36 8.36
CA ASN A 42 14.48 -39.02 7.88
C ASN A 42 14.31 -39.20 6.36
N GLY A 43 15.32 -39.71 5.65
CA GLY A 43 15.34 -39.88 4.20
C GLY A 43 15.72 -38.63 3.40
N ASP A 44 16.04 -37.52 4.07
CA ASP A 44 16.58 -36.33 3.39
C ASP A 44 18.00 -36.63 2.88
N ILE A 45 18.35 -36.04 1.74
CA ILE A 45 19.71 -36.10 1.19
C ILE A 45 20.34 -34.73 1.37
N TYR A 46 21.47 -34.67 2.08
CA TYR A 46 22.25 -33.46 2.25
C TYR A 46 23.56 -33.55 1.48
N GLU A 47 23.94 -32.48 0.78
CA GLU A 47 25.23 -32.31 0.13
C GLU A 47 25.79 -30.94 0.49
N GLY A 48 26.87 -30.87 1.28
CA GLY A 48 27.43 -29.59 1.72
C GLY A 48 28.46 -29.73 2.83
N GLU A 49 28.82 -28.59 3.42
CA GLU A 49 29.86 -28.54 4.46
C GLU A 49 29.36 -29.09 5.81
N LEU A 50 30.21 -29.89 6.46
CA LEU A 50 29.99 -30.38 7.80
C LEU A 50 31.10 -29.91 8.73
N LYS A 51 30.73 -29.53 9.95
CA LYS A 51 31.67 -29.33 11.06
C LYS A 51 31.25 -30.21 12.22
N ASP A 52 32.13 -31.11 12.62
CA ASP A 52 31.89 -32.09 13.69
C ASP A 52 30.60 -32.91 13.46
N GLY A 53 30.32 -33.25 12.19
CA GLY A 53 29.12 -33.99 11.78
C GLY A 53 27.83 -33.14 11.73
N VAL A 54 27.92 -31.83 11.98
CA VAL A 54 26.79 -30.91 11.95
C VAL A 54 26.83 -30.04 10.69
N ARG A 55 25.70 -29.92 9.99
CA ARG A 55 25.55 -29.07 8.79
C ARG A 55 25.87 -27.62 9.11
N THR A 56 26.75 -27.02 8.32
CA THR A 56 27.19 -25.63 8.46
C THR A 56 27.58 -25.08 7.09
N GLY A 57 27.76 -23.76 6.95
CA GLY A 57 28.25 -23.18 5.70
C GLY A 57 27.29 -23.45 4.54
N GLN A 58 27.81 -23.56 3.32
CA GLN A 58 26.96 -23.77 2.16
C GLN A 58 26.56 -25.24 2.01
N GLY A 59 25.32 -25.49 1.58
CA GLY A 59 24.88 -26.83 1.26
C GLY A 59 23.52 -26.90 0.58
N ARG A 60 23.16 -28.11 0.18
CA ARG A 60 21.91 -28.47 -0.47
C ARG A 60 21.22 -29.57 0.31
N LEU A 61 19.92 -29.42 0.56
CA LEU A 61 19.09 -30.39 1.27
C LEU A 61 17.89 -30.75 0.41
N GLU A 62 17.80 -32.01 -0.02
CA GLU A 62 16.70 -32.55 -0.81
C GLU A 62 15.82 -33.43 0.09
N ARG A 63 14.51 -33.22 0.07
CA ARG A 63 13.55 -33.96 0.90
C ARG A 63 12.80 -35.00 0.08
N PRO A 64 12.42 -36.15 0.69
CA PRO A 64 11.42 -37.03 0.12
C PRO A 64 10.14 -36.24 -0.22
N GLY A 65 9.68 -36.31 -1.46
CA GLY A 65 8.55 -35.53 -1.95
C GLY A 65 8.91 -34.30 -2.79
N GLY A 66 10.21 -34.03 -3.02
CA GLY A 66 10.66 -33.10 -4.06
C GLY A 66 10.88 -31.65 -3.62
N ALA A 67 10.64 -31.32 -2.35
CA ALA A 67 11.07 -30.05 -1.79
C ALA A 67 12.60 -30.05 -1.61
N TRP A 68 13.25 -28.91 -1.88
CA TRP A 68 14.70 -28.79 -1.69
C TRP A 68 15.08 -27.38 -1.24
N TYR A 69 16.25 -27.28 -0.62
CA TYR A 69 16.87 -26.03 -0.20
C TYR A 69 18.33 -26.00 -0.64
N GLU A 70 18.83 -24.83 -1.01
CA GLU A 70 20.24 -24.57 -1.28
C GLU A 70 20.64 -23.22 -0.67
N GLY A 71 21.67 -23.21 0.16
CA GLY A 71 22.14 -22.00 0.84
C GLY A 71 22.88 -22.28 2.14
N ASP A 72 22.88 -21.28 3.02
CA ASP A 72 23.58 -21.30 4.30
C ASP A 72 22.94 -22.22 5.36
N PHE A 73 23.80 -22.93 6.08
CA PHE A 73 23.46 -23.70 7.27
C PHE A 73 24.24 -23.18 8.47
N LEU A 74 23.59 -23.17 9.63
CA LEU A 74 24.22 -22.90 10.92
C LEU A 74 23.68 -23.86 11.97
N ASN A 75 24.57 -24.60 12.64
CA ASN A 75 24.23 -25.55 13.70
C ASN A 75 23.14 -26.55 13.27
N GLY A 76 23.24 -27.06 12.05
CA GLY A 76 22.31 -28.05 11.52
C GLY A 76 21.00 -27.48 10.99
N ARG A 77 20.80 -26.15 11.00
CA ARG A 77 19.56 -25.49 10.57
C ARG A 77 19.80 -24.63 9.33
N ILE A 78 18.75 -24.45 8.52
CA ILE A 78 18.74 -23.46 7.46
C ILE A 78 18.87 -22.06 8.09
N HIS A 79 19.83 -21.29 7.60
CA HIS A 79 20.19 -19.97 8.11
C HIS A 79 20.66 -19.09 6.94
N GLY A 80 20.97 -17.81 7.18
CA GLY A 80 21.63 -16.96 6.19
C GLY A 80 20.84 -16.82 4.88
N ASP A 81 21.53 -16.68 3.76
CA ASP A 81 20.88 -16.57 2.46
C ASP A 81 20.62 -17.95 1.86
N GLY A 82 19.48 -18.10 1.17
CA GLY A 82 19.20 -19.33 0.44
C GLY A 82 18.00 -19.29 -0.47
N LEU A 83 17.85 -20.41 -1.18
CA LEU A 83 16.76 -20.70 -2.11
C LEU A 83 16.04 -21.95 -1.63
N TYR A 84 14.75 -21.84 -1.39
CA TYR A 84 13.90 -22.96 -1.00
C TYR A 84 12.81 -23.17 -2.05
N THR A 85 12.67 -24.40 -2.53
CA THR A 85 11.57 -24.83 -3.39
C THR A 85 10.70 -25.84 -2.64
N TRP A 86 9.41 -25.57 -2.55
CA TRP A 86 8.43 -26.52 -1.99
C TRP A 86 8.03 -27.55 -3.04
N ALA A 87 7.56 -28.71 -2.56
CA ALA A 87 6.99 -29.77 -3.41
C ALA A 87 5.79 -29.29 -4.25
N ASP A 88 5.07 -28.27 -3.78
CA ASP A 88 3.95 -27.65 -4.50
C ASP A 88 4.39 -26.63 -5.57
N GLY A 89 5.70 -26.40 -5.73
CA GLY A 89 6.27 -25.49 -6.72
C GLY A 89 6.40 -24.04 -6.26
N ARG A 90 6.07 -23.69 -5.01
CA ARG A 90 6.46 -22.40 -4.45
C ARG A 90 7.98 -22.28 -4.42
N ILE A 91 8.49 -21.07 -4.58
CA ILE A 91 9.93 -20.76 -4.54
C ILE A 91 10.13 -19.54 -3.65
N TYR A 92 11.03 -19.65 -2.68
CA TYR A 92 11.46 -18.55 -1.83
C TYR A 92 12.95 -18.34 -1.99
N GLN A 93 13.35 -17.10 -2.23
CA GLN A 93 14.74 -16.68 -2.26
C GLN A 93 14.91 -15.54 -1.28
N GLY A 94 15.77 -15.70 -0.28
CA GLY A 94 15.98 -14.68 0.72
C GLY A 94 16.66 -15.22 1.97
N THR A 95 16.43 -14.51 3.06
CA THR A 95 17.12 -14.73 4.32
C THR A 95 16.34 -15.69 5.23
N PHE A 96 17.08 -16.52 5.94
CA PHE A 96 16.56 -17.49 6.89
C PHE A 96 17.21 -17.34 8.26
N GLN A 97 16.41 -17.60 9.29
CA GLN A 97 16.88 -17.71 10.66
C GLN A 97 16.23 -18.94 11.32
N ASN A 98 17.06 -19.91 11.70
CA ASN A 98 16.62 -21.11 12.44
C ASN A 98 15.46 -21.86 11.76
N ASP A 99 15.65 -22.20 10.48
CA ASP A 99 14.68 -22.90 9.62
C ASP A 99 13.43 -22.09 9.22
N LYS A 100 13.42 -20.78 9.47
CA LYS A 100 12.30 -19.90 9.14
C LYS A 100 12.73 -18.77 8.22
N GLN A 101 11.87 -18.37 7.29
CA GLN A 101 12.05 -17.14 6.51
C GLN A 101 12.09 -15.95 7.48
N HIS A 102 13.13 -15.14 7.38
CA HIS A 102 13.38 -14.04 8.30
C HIS A 102 14.27 -13.00 7.65
N GLY A 103 13.82 -11.75 7.59
CA GLY A 103 14.47 -10.67 6.85
C GLY A 103 13.95 -10.54 5.42
N PRO A 104 14.67 -9.83 4.54
CA PRO A 104 14.22 -9.61 3.16
C PRO A 104 14.19 -10.93 2.38
N GLY A 105 13.16 -11.07 1.53
CA GLY A 105 13.05 -12.19 0.60
C GLY A 105 12.00 -11.98 -0.48
N THR A 106 12.03 -12.88 -1.46
CA THR A 106 11.06 -12.97 -2.54
C THR A 106 10.39 -14.34 -2.51
N LEU A 107 9.07 -14.37 -2.50
CA LEU A 107 8.26 -15.58 -2.59
C LEU A 107 7.47 -15.58 -3.90
N ARG A 108 7.60 -16.64 -4.69
CA ARG A 108 6.86 -16.87 -5.93
C ARG A 108 5.95 -18.08 -5.75
N TRP A 109 4.70 -17.94 -6.14
CA TRP A 109 3.72 -19.03 -6.16
C TRP A 109 3.60 -19.65 -7.56
N PRO A 110 3.16 -20.92 -7.66
CA PRO A 110 2.97 -21.60 -8.95
C PRO A 110 1.99 -20.90 -9.88
N ASN A 111 0.99 -20.20 -9.34
CA ASN A 111 0.01 -19.42 -10.10
C ASN A 111 0.60 -18.13 -10.71
N GLY A 112 1.88 -17.83 -10.47
CA GLY A 112 2.55 -16.63 -10.97
C GLY A 112 2.53 -15.44 -10.01
N SER A 113 1.78 -15.51 -8.90
CA SER A 113 1.83 -14.45 -7.88
C SER A 113 3.23 -14.33 -7.30
N THR A 114 3.62 -13.12 -6.89
CA THR A 114 4.92 -12.83 -6.28
C THR A 114 4.78 -11.89 -5.09
N TYR A 115 5.67 -12.06 -4.12
CA TYR A 115 5.84 -11.13 -3.01
C TYR A 115 7.33 -10.83 -2.88
N ALA A 116 7.68 -9.57 -2.71
CA ALA A 116 9.02 -9.13 -2.33
C ALA A 116 8.91 -8.19 -1.12
N GLY A 117 9.60 -8.51 -0.03
CA GLY A 117 9.53 -7.74 1.20
C GLY A 117 10.11 -8.49 2.39
N ASP A 118 9.82 -8.00 3.59
CA ASP A 118 10.35 -8.58 4.82
C ASP A 118 9.51 -9.75 5.34
N PHE A 119 10.20 -10.72 5.92
CA PHE A 119 9.63 -11.86 6.63
C PHE A 119 10.04 -11.85 8.10
N LEU A 120 9.15 -12.30 8.97
CA LEU A 120 9.45 -12.58 10.36
C LEU A 120 8.79 -13.91 10.71
N GLU A 121 9.60 -14.91 11.04
CA GLU A 121 9.13 -16.22 11.47
C GLU A 121 8.15 -16.88 10.47
N ASN A 122 8.49 -16.88 9.18
CA ASN A 122 7.66 -17.36 8.04
C ASN A 122 6.45 -16.50 7.67
N ARG A 123 6.28 -15.31 8.25
CA ARG A 123 5.16 -14.41 7.92
C ARG A 123 5.67 -13.15 7.25
N ARG A 124 4.95 -12.69 6.22
CA ARG A 124 5.20 -11.38 5.61
C ARG A 124 4.92 -10.27 6.63
N THR A 125 5.82 -9.32 6.71
CA THR A 125 5.77 -8.21 7.67
C THR A 125 6.46 -6.97 7.09
N GLY A 126 6.30 -5.81 7.73
CA GLY A 126 7.01 -4.60 7.33
C GLY A 126 6.61 -4.13 5.93
N LYS A 127 7.54 -3.54 5.18
CA LYS A 127 7.24 -3.09 3.81
C LYS A 127 7.33 -4.25 2.84
N GLY A 128 6.38 -4.32 1.90
CA GLY A 128 6.43 -5.32 0.84
C GLY A 128 5.62 -4.93 -0.38
N ARG A 129 5.89 -5.65 -1.46
CA ARG A 129 5.22 -5.57 -2.74
C ARG A 129 4.66 -6.94 -3.10
N PHE A 130 3.35 -7.04 -3.24
CA PHE A 130 2.66 -8.23 -3.71
C PHE A 130 2.10 -7.99 -5.10
N VAL A 131 2.34 -8.93 -6.03
CA VAL A 131 1.70 -8.98 -7.34
C VAL A 131 0.89 -10.26 -7.40
N SER A 132 -0.41 -10.14 -7.64
CA SER A 132 -1.29 -11.29 -7.82
C SER A 132 -1.07 -11.98 -9.17
N ALA A 133 -1.71 -13.12 -9.38
CA ALA A 133 -1.72 -13.78 -10.69
C ALA A 133 -2.50 -12.98 -11.74
N ASP A 134 -3.48 -12.19 -11.29
CA ASP A 134 -4.32 -11.33 -12.13
C ASP A 134 -3.70 -9.93 -12.31
N GLU A 135 -2.39 -9.78 -12.05
CA GLU A 135 -1.63 -8.53 -12.17
C GLU A 135 -2.04 -7.37 -11.24
N ASP A 136 -2.98 -7.59 -10.30
CA ASP A 136 -3.19 -6.65 -9.20
C ASP A 136 -1.89 -6.47 -8.38
N VAL A 137 -1.58 -5.23 -8.00
CA VAL A 137 -0.37 -4.87 -7.25
C VAL A 137 -0.75 -4.20 -5.94
N TYR A 138 -0.22 -4.73 -4.83
CA TYR A 138 -0.20 -4.04 -3.54
C TYR A 138 1.22 -3.67 -3.14
N GLU A 139 1.44 -2.44 -2.72
CA GLU A 139 2.69 -1.94 -2.14
C GLU A 139 2.38 -1.21 -0.83
N GLY A 140 2.87 -1.72 0.30
CA GLY A 140 2.51 -1.16 1.60
C GLY A 140 3.04 -1.95 2.78
N ASP A 141 2.45 -1.69 3.95
CA ASP A 141 2.76 -2.41 5.19
C ASP A 141 2.07 -3.78 5.24
N PHE A 142 2.80 -4.78 5.71
CA PHE A 142 2.29 -6.10 6.02
C PHE A 142 2.41 -6.35 7.52
N LEU A 143 1.43 -7.05 8.08
CA LEU A 143 1.48 -7.56 9.44
C LEU A 143 0.87 -8.96 9.46
N ASN A 144 1.65 -9.96 9.89
CA ASN A 144 1.20 -11.36 9.96
C ASN A 144 0.52 -11.83 8.66
N ASP A 145 1.20 -11.67 7.52
CA ASP A 145 0.71 -12.05 6.19
C ASP A 145 -0.45 -11.23 5.62
N GLN A 146 -0.93 -10.19 6.31
CA GLN A 146 -2.05 -9.36 5.86
C GLN A 146 -1.58 -7.96 5.47
N MET A 147 -2.23 -7.37 4.46
CA MET A 147 -2.11 -5.93 4.18
C MET A 147 -2.56 -5.16 5.41
N HIS A 148 -1.75 -4.21 5.86
CA HIS A 148 -1.96 -3.44 7.08
C HIS A 148 -1.42 -2.02 6.89
N GLY A 149 -1.62 -1.14 7.88
CA GLY A 149 -0.98 0.17 7.91
C GLY A 149 -1.27 1.00 6.67
N ASN A 150 -0.26 1.66 6.09
CA ASN A 150 -0.43 2.44 4.87
C ASN A 150 0.00 1.63 3.66
N GLY A 151 -0.78 1.71 2.58
CA GLY A 151 -0.42 1.06 1.32
C GLY A 151 -1.11 1.67 0.11
N SER A 152 -0.69 1.20 -1.05
CA SER A 152 -1.33 1.44 -2.33
C SER A 152 -1.73 0.12 -2.97
N TYR A 153 -2.91 0.10 -3.59
CA TYR A 153 -3.41 -1.05 -4.33
C TYR A 153 -3.78 -0.58 -5.73
N VAL A 154 -3.21 -1.21 -6.76
CA VAL A 154 -3.55 -1.00 -8.17
C VAL A 154 -4.21 -2.27 -8.67
N TRP A 155 -5.47 -2.17 -9.06
CA TRP A 155 -6.17 -3.28 -9.70
C TRP A 155 -5.76 -3.36 -11.18
N SER A 156 -5.81 -4.56 -11.74
CA SER A 156 -5.57 -4.81 -13.17
C SER A 156 -6.53 -4.06 -14.10
N ASP A 157 -7.72 -3.72 -13.62
CA ASP A 157 -8.67 -2.85 -14.34
C ASP A 157 -8.28 -1.36 -14.33
N GLY A 158 -7.16 -1.00 -13.69
CA GLY A 158 -6.61 0.36 -13.62
C GLY A 158 -7.18 1.21 -12.48
N ARG A 159 -8.09 0.70 -11.65
CA ARG A 159 -8.44 1.39 -10.39
C ARG A 159 -7.20 1.48 -9.50
N ARG A 160 -7.15 2.51 -8.66
CA ARG A 160 -6.07 2.69 -7.69
C ARG A 160 -6.59 3.19 -6.36
N TYR A 161 -6.10 2.59 -5.29
CA TYR A 161 -6.36 2.99 -3.91
C TYR A 161 -5.05 3.38 -3.23
N GLU A 162 -5.07 4.47 -2.47
CA GLU A 162 -4.02 4.85 -1.53
C GLU A 162 -4.67 5.16 -0.19
N GLY A 163 -4.21 4.53 0.88
CA GLY A 163 -4.77 4.78 2.20
C GLY A 163 -4.43 3.69 3.19
N THR A 164 -5.24 3.61 4.23
CA THR A 164 -5.01 2.67 5.32
C THR A 164 -5.69 1.31 5.10
N PHE A 165 -5.00 0.27 5.54
CA PHE A 165 -5.45 -1.12 5.52
C PHE A 165 -5.46 -1.68 6.94
N ARG A 166 -6.42 -2.56 7.21
CA ARG A 166 -6.50 -3.33 8.45
C ARG A 166 -6.98 -4.72 8.11
N ASP A 167 -6.28 -5.73 8.63
CA ASP A 167 -6.62 -7.15 8.50
C ASP A 167 -6.90 -7.58 7.03
N GLY A 168 -6.16 -7.00 6.08
CA GLY A 168 -6.29 -7.30 4.65
C GLY A 168 -7.32 -6.47 3.88
N VAL A 169 -8.08 -5.58 4.52
CA VAL A 169 -9.13 -4.77 3.87
C VAL A 169 -8.88 -3.28 4.03
N ARG A 170 -9.41 -2.46 3.11
CA ARG A 170 -9.33 -0.99 3.20
C ARG A 170 -10.15 -0.50 4.39
N SER A 171 -9.55 0.35 5.22
CA SER A 171 -10.14 0.83 6.47
C SER A 171 -9.48 2.13 6.89
N GLY A 172 -10.23 3.11 7.39
CA GLY A 172 -9.71 4.45 7.72
C GLY A 172 -9.74 5.38 6.51
N ASP A 173 -8.86 6.39 6.47
CA ASP A 173 -8.88 7.37 5.39
C ASP A 173 -8.15 6.84 4.13
N GLY A 174 -8.68 7.16 2.96
CA GLY A 174 -8.03 6.82 1.70
C GLY A 174 -8.61 7.53 0.48
N ILE A 175 -7.92 7.34 -0.64
CA ILE A 175 -8.22 7.88 -1.95
C ILE A 175 -8.42 6.69 -2.89
N LEU A 176 -9.57 6.62 -3.56
CA LEU A 176 -9.86 5.64 -4.61
C LEU A 176 -10.08 6.38 -5.91
N THR A 177 -9.27 6.08 -6.93
CA THR A 177 -9.40 6.64 -8.28
C THR A 177 -9.82 5.54 -9.24
N TRP A 178 -10.60 5.93 -10.25
CA TRP A 178 -11.05 5.06 -11.32
C TRP A 178 -10.44 5.54 -12.66
N PRO A 179 -10.18 4.62 -13.62
CA PRO A 179 -9.73 4.97 -14.96
C PRO A 179 -10.66 5.94 -15.70
N THR A 180 -11.94 5.95 -15.32
CA THR A 180 -12.94 6.88 -15.88
C THR A 180 -12.67 8.34 -15.52
N GLY A 181 -11.72 8.63 -14.61
CA GLY A 181 -11.46 9.96 -14.06
C GLY A 181 -12.25 10.26 -12.79
N ASN A 182 -13.11 9.35 -12.33
CA ASN A 182 -13.79 9.52 -11.05
C ASN A 182 -12.78 9.34 -9.90
N LYS A 183 -13.03 10.01 -8.77
CA LYS A 183 -12.20 9.92 -7.57
C LYS A 183 -13.06 9.98 -6.31
N TYR A 184 -12.70 9.23 -5.28
CA TYR A 184 -13.29 9.32 -3.95
C TYR A 184 -12.18 9.55 -2.94
N GLU A 185 -12.37 10.51 -2.04
CA GLU A 185 -11.47 10.80 -0.92
C GLU A 185 -12.30 10.77 0.37
N GLY A 186 -11.95 9.91 1.32
CA GLY A 186 -12.69 9.84 2.56
C GLY A 186 -12.50 8.54 3.31
N GLN A 187 -13.44 8.25 4.19
CA GLN A 187 -13.35 7.13 5.10
C GLN A 187 -13.78 5.82 4.45
N PHE A 188 -13.11 4.75 4.84
CA PHE A 188 -13.40 3.37 4.49
C PHE A 188 -13.62 2.55 5.75
N LEU A 189 -14.54 1.60 5.68
CA LEU A 189 -14.79 0.61 6.72
C LEU A 189 -15.08 -0.71 6.02
N GLU A 190 -14.26 -1.73 6.31
CA GLU A 190 -14.41 -3.08 5.75
C GLU A 190 -14.57 -3.06 4.21
N ASP A 191 -13.62 -2.42 3.50
CA ASP A 191 -13.63 -2.27 2.04
C ASP A 191 -14.73 -1.38 1.44
N HIS A 192 -15.61 -0.81 2.25
CA HIS A 192 -16.68 0.07 1.81
C HIS A 192 -16.37 1.54 2.09
N ARG A 193 -16.67 2.43 1.13
CA ARG A 193 -16.76 3.87 1.41
C ARG A 193 -17.80 4.08 2.52
N HIS A 194 -17.41 4.80 3.56
CA HIS A 194 -18.17 4.99 4.77
C HIS A 194 -17.93 6.41 5.32
N GLY A 195 -18.73 6.83 6.29
CA GLY A 195 -18.49 8.06 7.03
C GLY A 195 -18.44 9.29 6.11
N ARG A 196 -17.51 10.21 6.37
CA ARG A 196 -17.36 11.45 5.60
C ARG A 196 -16.45 11.22 4.39
N GLY A 197 -16.86 11.76 3.24
CA GLY A 197 -16.01 11.76 2.04
C GLY A 197 -16.44 12.74 0.97
N VAL A 198 -15.60 12.85 -0.06
CA VAL A 198 -15.80 13.63 -1.27
C VAL A 198 -15.74 12.70 -2.47
N LEU A 199 -16.79 12.71 -3.28
CA LEU A 199 -16.85 12.01 -4.55
C LEU A 199 -16.75 13.04 -5.68
N TYR A 200 -15.78 12.83 -6.57
CA TYR A 200 -15.52 13.62 -7.75
C TYR A 200 -15.88 12.77 -8.96
N TRP A 201 -16.68 13.34 -9.86
CA TRP A 201 -16.95 12.76 -11.17
C TRP A 201 -16.05 13.43 -12.22
N ALA A 202 -15.75 12.69 -13.28
CA ALA A 202 -14.88 13.15 -14.36
C ALA A 202 -15.42 14.39 -15.11
N ASP A 203 -16.72 14.65 -15.04
CA ASP A 203 -17.39 15.82 -15.61
C ASP A 203 -17.26 17.08 -14.72
N GLY A 204 -16.56 16.99 -13.59
CA GLY A 204 -16.37 18.08 -12.64
C GLY A 204 -17.46 18.21 -11.58
N VAL A 205 -18.46 17.33 -11.58
CA VAL A 205 -19.41 17.26 -10.46
C VAL A 205 -18.68 16.81 -9.20
N ILE A 206 -19.02 17.41 -8.05
CA ILE A 206 -18.44 17.09 -6.75
C ILE A 206 -19.58 16.87 -5.76
N TYR A 207 -19.51 15.82 -4.95
CA TYR A 207 -20.39 15.59 -3.82
C TYR A 207 -19.56 15.47 -2.53
N ARG A 208 -19.86 16.30 -1.54
CA ARG A 208 -19.23 16.29 -0.21
C ARG A 208 -20.28 15.87 0.80
N GLY A 209 -20.11 14.73 1.46
CA GLY A 209 -21.19 14.23 2.30
C GLY A 209 -20.85 12.98 3.07
N LEU A 210 -21.91 12.30 3.48
CA LEU A 210 -21.87 11.06 4.23
C LEU A 210 -22.09 9.86 3.31
N PHE A 211 -21.41 8.76 3.63
CA PHE A 211 -21.43 7.50 2.92
C PHE A 211 -21.68 6.34 3.87
N SER A 212 -22.32 5.30 3.38
CA SER A 212 -22.46 4.02 4.06
C SER A 212 -22.54 2.91 3.03
N LEU A 213 -21.82 1.81 3.22
CA LEU A 213 -21.85 0.64 2.34
C LEU A 213 -21.69 1.01 0.85
N ASN A 214 -20.67 1.83 0.56
CA ASN A 214 -20.38 2.37 -0.78
C ASN A 214 -21.41 3.35 -1.36
N GLN A 215 -22.48 3.70 -0.66
CA GLN A 215 -23.55 4.56 -1.14
C GLN A 215 -23.55 5.92 -0.45
N MET A 216 -24.01 6.97 -1.15
CA MET A 216 -24.34 8.24 -0.50
C MET A 216 -25.48 7.99 0.50
N ASN A 217 -25.34 8.50 1.72
CA ASN A 217 -26.30 8.25 2.78
C ASN A 217 -26.26 9.38 3.82
N GLY A 218 -27.41 9.88 4.27
CA GLY A 218 -27.46 11.05 5.13
C GLY A 218 -27.38 12.35 4.34
N PHE A 219 -26.64 13.35 4.83
CA PHE A 219 -26.59 14.67 4.23
C PHE A 219 -25.30 14.92 3.47
N GLY A 220 -25.39 15.74 2.41
CA GLY A 220 -24.24 16.22 1.68
C GLY A 220 -24.56 17.39 0.76
N VAL A 221 -23.52 17.96 0.16
CA VAL A 221 -23.61 19.06 -0.80
C VAL A 221 -23.10 18.58 -2.15
N LYS A 222 -23.91 18.77 -3.19
CA LYS A 222 -23.51 18.55 -4.58
C LYS A 222 -23.18 19.89 -5.23
N THR A 223 -22.07 19.94 -5.95
CA THR A 223 -21.64 21.07 -6.78
C THR A 223 -21.54 20.58 -8.22
N VAL A 224 -22.24 21.24 -9.12
CA VAL A 224 -22.17 21.00 -10.56
C VAL A 224 -21.47 22.22 -11.18
N PRO A 225 -20.54 22.05 -12.14
CA PRO A 225 -19.89 23.18 -12.78
C PRO A 225 -20.89 24.19 -13.36
N ASN A 226 -20.70 25.47 -13.05
CA ASN A 226 -21.55 26.59 -13.46
C ASN A 226 -22.98 26.62 -12.87
N ASP A 227 -23.32 25.71 -11.96
CA ASP A 227 -24.62 25.67 -11.29
C ASP A 227 -24.52 26.08 -9.82
N LYS A 228 -25.67 26.44 -9.23
CA LYS A 228 -25.75 26.66 -7.78
C LYS A 228 -25.60 25.33 -7.04
N PRO A 229 -24.79 25.27 -5.96
CA PRO A 229 -24.67 24.04 -5.18
C PRO A 229 -26.01 23.69 -4.53
N THR A 230 -26.26 22.38 -4.39
CA THR A 230 -27.47 21.87 -3.75
C THR A 230 -27.12 21.11 -2.47
N PHE A 231 -27.93 21.29 -1.43
CA PHE A 231 -27.91 20.45 -0.24
C PHE A 231 -28.86 19.28 -0.46
N GLN A 232 -28.41 18.07 -0.14
CA GLN A 232 -29.10 16.83 -0.47
C GLN A 232 -29.23 15.92 0.75
N ARG A 233 -30.36 15.21 0.85
CA ARG A 233 -30.58 14.11 1.79
C ARG A 233 -30.70 12.80 1.03
N TRP A 234 -29.90 11.82 1.41
CA TRP A 234 -29.82 10.50 0.81
C TRP A 234 -30.19 9.40 1.82
N ARG A 235 -30.72 8.28 1.33
CA ARG A 235 -30.93 7.06 2.11
C ARG A 235 -30.49 5.87 1.28
N MET A 236 -29.39 5.23 1.65
CA MET A 236 -28.89 4.03 0.97
C MET A 236 -28.79 4.18 -0.56
N GLY A 237 -28.24 5.32 -1.00
CA GLY A 237 -28.07 5.62 -2.43
C GLY A 237 -29.30 6.23 -3.12
N ASP A 238 -30.46 6.29 -2.46
CA ASP A 238 -31.64 6.98 -3.00
C ASP A 238 -31.66 8.45 -2.57
N LEU A 239 -31.85 9.36 -3.54
CA LEU A 239 -32.00 10.79 -3.27
C LEU A 239 -33.42 11.05 -2.74
N MET A 240 -33.51 11.53 -1.51
CA MET A 240 -34.78 11.77 -0.84
C MET A 240 -35.24 13.22 -1.04
N GLU A 241 -34.34 14.18 -0.82
CA GLU A 241 -34.63 15.61 -0.84
C GLU A 241 -33.42 16.38 -1.40
N GLU A 242 -33.68 17.47 -2.12
CA GLU A 242 -32.66 18.34 -2.70
C GLU A 242 -33.13 19.80 -2.62
N TRP A 243 -32.26 20.68 -2.14
CA TRP A 243 -32.52 22.12 -2.04
C TRP A 243 -31.35 22.93 -2.58
N PRO A 244 -31.58 23.95 -3.43
CA PRO A 244 -30.52 24.85 -3.84
C PRO A 244 -30.03 25.68 -2.65
N ILE A 245 -28.72 25.73 -2.43
CA ILE A 245 -28.12 26.54 -1.37
C ILE A 245 -28.12 27.99 -1.82
N LEU A 246 -28.94 28.80 -1.15
CA LEU A 246 -29.08 30.22 -1.42
C LEU A 246 -29.42 30.98 -0.14
N GLU A 247 -28.95 32.22 -0.05
CA GLU A 247 -29.36 33.13 1.00
C GLU A 247 -30.82 33.55 0.79
N SER A 248 -31.65 33.40 1.84
CA SER A 248 -33.06 33.76 1.77
C SER A 248 -33.27 35.20 2.22
N GLU A 249 -33.79 36.03 1.33
CA GLU A 249 -34.19 37.42 1.68
C GLU A 249 -35.42 37.47 2.59
N ARG A 250 -36.25 36.42 2.58
CA ARG A 250 -37.50 36.35 3.37
C ARG A 250 -37.30 35.73 4.74
N CYS A 251 -36.25 34.93 4.91
CA CYS A 251 -35.98 34.20 6.13
C CYS A 251 -34.47 34.16 6.39
N ARG A 252 -33.94 35.31 6.82
CA ARG A 252 -32.50 35.48 7.01
C ARG A 252 -32.05 34.70 8.24
N LEU A 253 -30.92 34.02 8.08
CA LEU A 253 -30.17 33.40 9.17
C LEU A 253 -28.70 33.78 8.99
N ASN A 254 -28.17 34.46 10.00
CA ASN A 254 -26.77 34.81 10.07
C ASN A 254 -26.24 34.38 11.44
N ILE A 255 -25.25 33.51 11.44
CA ILE A 255 -24.62 32.98 12.65
C ILE A 255 -23.15 33.37 12.57
N ASP A 256 -22.69 34.14 13.55
CA ASP A 256 -21.32 34.63 13.65
C ASP A 256 -20.83 35.37 12.40
N GLY A 257 -21.71 36.16 11.78
CA GLY A 257 -21.39 36.95 10.58
C GLY A 257 -21.51 36.17 9.27
N ILE A 258 -21.73 34.85 9.32
CA ILE A 258 -21.80 33.97 8.14
C ILE A 258 -23.26 33.80 7.74
N PRO A 259 -23.63 33.95 6.45
CA PRO A 259 -24.99 33.70 5.98
C PRO A 259 -25.28 32.19 5.86
N TRP A 260 -26.50 31.81 6.24
CA TRP A 260 -27.00 30.44 6.15
C TRP A 260 -28.34 30.42 5.40
N MET A 261 -28.49 29.43 4.53
CA MET A 261 -29.81 28.99 4.09
C MET A 261 -30.53 28.37 5.29
N PHE A 262 -31.82 28.68 5.47
CA PHE A 262 -32.68 28.05 6.47
C PHE A 262 -33.88 27.38 5.80
N ALA A 263 -34.00 26.07 5.98
CA ALA A 263 -35.12 25.24 5.56
C ALA A 263 -35.81 24.70 6.82
N GLY A 264 -36.75 25.48 7.36
CA GLY A 264 -37.44 25.14 8.60
C GLY A 264 -38.90 25.61 8.64
N SER A 265 -39.51 25.48 9.81
CA SER A 265 -40.96 25.55 9.99
C SER A 265 -41.55 26.95 9.87
N SER A 266 -40.80 28.01 10.21
CA SER A 266 -41.34 29.36 10.24
C SER A 266 -40.28 30.47 10.14
N CYS A 267 -40.75 31.70 9.90
CA CYS A 267 -39.94 32.90 9.93
C CYS A 267 -40.72 33.99 10.66
N ILE A 268 -40.08 34.68 11.60
CA ILE A 268 -40.71 35.79 12.34
C ILE A 268 -39.91 37.05 12.04
N ASN A 269 -40.60 38.11 11.58
CA ASN A 269 -39.99 39.39 11.19
C ASN A 269 -38.81 39.23 10.21
N GLY A 270 -38.93 38.30 9.27
CA GLY A 270 -37.90 38.06 8.25
C GLY A 270 -36.66 37.30 8.76
N THR A 271 -36.72 36.71 9.96
CA THR A 271 -35.63 35.95 10.57
C THR A 271 -36.05 34.50 10.82
N ALA A 272 -35.09 33.57 10.70
CA ALA A 272 -35.33 32.14 10.94
C ALA A 272 -35.88 31.89 12.36
N HIS A 273 -36.97 31.12 12.45
CA HIS A 273 -37.62 30.77 13.71
C HIS A 273 -38.22 29.37 13.66
N GLY A 274 -38.18 28.65 14.78
CA GLY A 274 -38.67 27.28 14.89
C GLY A 274 -37.61 26.25 14.52
N ASP A 275 -38.06 25.06 14.14
CA ASP A 275 -37.19 23.91 13.91
C ASP A 275 -36.91 23.73 12.42
N GLY A 276 -35.68 23.31 12.07
CA GLY A 276 -35.30 23.11 10.69
C GLY A 276 -33.84 22.76 10.47
N ILE A 277 -33.46 22.69 9.21
CA ILE A 277 -32.07 22.54 8.77
C ILE A 277 -31.54 23.91 8.37
N ALA A 278 -30.31 24.20 8.75
CA ALA A 278 -29.56 25.34 8.22
C ALA A 278 -28.31 24.86 7.49
N VAL A 279 -27.95 25.50 6.38
CA VAL A 279 -26.75 25.17 5.61
C VAL A 279 -25.99 26.46 5.34
N ARG A 280 -24.67 26.49 5.60
CA ARG A 280 -23.85 27.65 5.24
C ARG A 280 -23.95 27.88 3.74
N VAL A 281 -24.06 29.14 3.33
CA VAL A 281 -24.22 29.48 1.92
C VAL A 281 -23.00 29.06 1.08
N ASP A 282 -21.82 28.93 1.69
CA ASP A 282 -20.62 28.37 1.07
C ASP A 282 -20.62 26.83 0.94
N GLY A 283 -21.64 26.14 1.48
CA GLY A 283 -21.78 24.69 1.44
C GLY A 283 -20.78 23.91 2.30
N GLN A 284 -20.07 24.55 3.24
CA GLN A 284 -19.03 23.88 4.03
C GLN A 284 -19.55 23.27 5.36
N ALA A 285 -20.71 23.69 5.84
CA ALA A 285 -21.32 23.11 7.04
C ALA A 285 -22.84 23.19 7.01
N PHE A 286 -23.47 22.35 7.82
CA PHE A 286 -24.91 22.37 8.06
C PHE A 286 -25.22 22.12 9.54
N ILE A 287 -26.40 22.54 9.97
CA ILE A 287 -26.97 22.27 11.28
C ILE A 287 -28.20 21.39 11.03
N ALA A 288 -28.12 20.13 11.46
CA ALA A 288 -29.29 19.25 11.48
C ALA A 288 -30.05 19.43 12.79
N ASN A 289 -31.37 19.14 12.77
CA ASN A 289 -32.24 19.23 13.96
C ASN A 289 -32.12 20.58 14.69
N GLY A 290 -31.94 21.66 13.92
CA GLY A 290 -31.69 22.98 14.47
C GLY A 290 -32.96 23.62 15.00
N ARG A 291 -32.89 24.20 16.20
CA ARG A 291 -33.92 25.06 16.77
C ARG A 291 -33.44 26.49 16.76
N PHE A 292 -34.21 27.38 16.15
CA PHE A 292 -33.86 28.79 15.96
C PHE A 292 -34.90 29.70 16.59
N VAL A 293 -34.45 30.78 17.25
CA VAL A 293 -35.34 31.81 17.80
C VAL A 293 -34.84 33.16 17.34
N LEU A 294 -35.61 33.79 16.42
CA LEU A 294 -35.32 35.12 15.88
C LEU A 294 -33.90 35.23 15.30
N GLY A 295 -33.54 34.25 14.47
CA GLY A 295 -32.23 34.17 13.80
C GLY A 295 -31.08 33.64 14.65
N ARG A 296 -31.32 33.27 15.92
CA ARG A 296 -30.29 32.68 16.79
C ARG A 296 -30.44 31.17 16.89
N LEU A 297 -29.33 30.44 16.74
CA LEU A 297 -29.28 29.00 17.03
C LEU A 297 -29.40 28.77 18.54
N ILE A 298 -30.38 27.98 18.95
CA ILE A 298 -30.60 27.58 20.35
C ILE A 298 -30.03 26.18 20.61
N SER A 299 -30.27 25.26 19.69
CA SER A 299 -29.76 23.88 19.73
C SER A 299 -29.69 23.31 18.33
N GLY A 300 -28.84 22.32 18.09
CA GLY A 300 -28.75 21.62 16.82
C GLY A 300 -27.39 20.94 16.62
N ASP A 301 -27.34 20.04 15.66
CA ASP A 301 -26.15 19.26 15.35
C ASP A 301 -25.34 19.95 14.25
N LEU A 302 -24.37 20.79 14.64
CA LEU A 302 -23.44 21.38 13.69
C LEU A 302 -22.50 20.31 13.12
N LYS A 303 -22.50 20.16 11.80
CA LYS A 303 -21.65 19.23 11.05
C LYS A 303 -20.88 20.00 9.98
N THR A 304 -19.56 19.82 9.96
CA THR A 304 -18.73 20.29 8.84
C THR A 304 -18.71 19.22 7.75
N LEU A 305 -18.67 19.65 6.50
CA LEU A 305 -18.45 18.76 5.36
C LEU A 305 -16.95 18.66 5.08
N PRO A 306 -16.47 17.53 4.55
CA PRO A 306 -15.07 17.40 4.16
C PRO A 306 -14.74 18.45 3.10
N SER A 307 -13.64 19.17 3.28
CA SER A 307 -13.14 20.11 2.28
C SER A 307 -12.71 19.34 1.03
N ALA A 308 -13.01 19.86 -0.16
CA ALA A 308 -12.29 19.40 -1.34
C ALA A 308 -10.85 19.90 -1.22
N ILE A 309 -9.87 19.01 -1.33
CA ILE A 309 -8.47 19.42 -1.45
C ILE A 309 -8.36 20.10 -2.81
N GLN A 310 -8.06 21.41 -2.82
CA GLN A 310 -7.68 22.10 -4.04
C GLN A 310 -6.38 21.46 -4.52
N GLN A 311 -6.40 20.87 -5.72
CA GLN A 311 -5.19 20.43 -6.42
C GLN A 311 -4.39 21.64 -6.89
#